data_AF-A0A5F7ZQR1-F1
#
_entry.id   AF-A0A5F7ZQR1-F1
#
_cell.length_a   1.000
_cell.length_b   1.000
_cell.length_c   1.000
_cell.angle_alpha   90.00
_cell.angle_beta   90.00
_cell.angle_gamma   90.00
#
_symmetry.space_group_name_H-M   'P 1'
#
loop_
_entity.id
_entity.type
_entity.pdbx_description
1 polymer ?
#
loop_
_entity_poly.entity_id
_entity_poly.type
_entity_poly.pdbx_seq_one_letter_code
_entity_poly.pdbx_strand_id
1 'polypeptide(L)'
;MWLRQADGRKVLRSSIREFLCSEAMFHLGVPTTRAGACVTSESTVVRDVFYDGNPKYEQCTVVLRIASTFIRFGSFEIFKSADEHTGRAGPSVGRNDIRVQLLDYVISSFYPEIQAAHASDCVQRNAAFFREVTRRTAWMVAEWQCVGFCHGVLNTDNMSILGLTIDYGPFGFLDRYDPDHVCNASDNTGRYAYSKQPEVCKWNLQKLAEALQPELPLELGEAILAEEFDAEFQRHYMQKMRRKLGLVQLELEEDRALVSKLLETMHLTGADFTNTFFLLSSFPVELESPGLAEFLARLMEQCASLEELRLAFRPQMDPRQLSMMLMLAQSNPQLFALMGTRAGIARELERVEQQSRLEQLSMAELQSRNQGHWAEWLQAYRARLDKDLEGTGDAAAWQAERVRVMHANNPKYVLRNYIAQNAIEAAERGDFSEVRRVLKLLENPYHCEAGAATDPEATEADGADGRQRSYSSKPPLWAAELCVT
;
A
#
# COMPACT_ATOMS: atom_id res chain seq x y z
N MET A 1 -12.00 24.54 -17.96
CA MET A 1 -12.85 24.53 -16.75
C MET A 1 -12.36 23.49 -15.72
N TRP A 2 -12.05 22.25 -16.09
CA TRP A 2 -11.57 21.21 -15.15
C TRP A 2 -10.10 21.30 -14.72
N LEU A 3 -9.26 22.00 -15.48
CA LEU A 3 -7.83 22.16 -15.19
C LEU A 3 -7.55 23.05 -13.96
N ARG A 4 -8.56 23.77 -13.42
CA ARG A 4 -8.38 24.77 -12.36
C ARG A 4 -7.25 25.75 -12.75
N GLN A 5 -6.14 25.74 -12.01
CA GLN A 5 -4.93 26.54 -12.27
C GLN A 5 -3.76 25.69 -12.82
N ALA A 6 -3.97 24.40 -13.08
CA ALA A 6 -2.93 23.50 -13.58
C ALA A 6 -2.80 23.54 -15.11
N ASP A 7 -1.66 23.07 -15.61
CA ASP A 7 -1.29 23.07 -17.04
C ASP A 7 -1.83 21.88 -17.85
N GLY A 8 -2.42 20.88 -17.19
CA GLY A 8 -2.94 19.67 -17.84
C GLY A 8 -1.85 18.73 -18.36
N ARG A 9 -0.62 18.81 -17.84
CA ARG A 9 0.53 18.00 -18.24
C ARG A 9 0.99 17.06 -17.13
N LYS A 10 1.46 15.89 -17.55
CA LYS A 10 2.13 14.91 -16.70
C LYS A 10 3.61 14.81 -17.11
N VAL A 11 4.47 14.46 -16.17
CA VAL A 11 5.93 14.39 -16.35
C VAL A 11 6.44 12.96 -16.42
N LEU A 12 7.66 12.77 -16.90
CA LEU A 12 8.26 11.44 -17.11
C LEU A 12 8.27 10.59 -15.84
N ARG A 13 8.77 11.13 -14.71
CA ARG A 13 8.86 10.39 -13.44
C ARG A 13 7.52 9.82 -12.97
N SER A 14 6.46 10.64 -12.94
CA SER A 14 5.16 10.17 -12.46
C SER A 14 4.46 9.28 -13.48
N SER A 15 4.82 9.41 -14.76
CA SER A 15 4.32 8.54 -15.83
C SER A 15 4.91 7.14 -15.76
N ILE A 16 6.23 7.03 -15.56
CA ILE A 16 6.90 5.74 -15.36
C ILE A 16 6.40 5.05 -14.08
N ARG A 17 6.27 5.79 -12.98
CA ARG A 17 5.72 5.23 -11.72
C ARG A 17 4.32 4.67 -11.89
N GLU A 18 3.41 5.43 -12.51
CA GLU A 18 2.04 4.94 -12.78
C GLU A 18 2.05 3.73 -13.71
N PHE A 19 2.85 3.77 -14.78
CA PHE A 19 2.95 2.67 -15.75
C PHE A 19 3.43 1.37 -15.07
N LEU A 20 4.55 1.42 -14.37
CA LEU A 20 5.12 0.24 -13.70
C LEU A 20 4.21 -0.27 -12.58
N CYS A 21 3.59 0.62 -11.79
CA CYS A 21 2.77 0.19 -10.65
C CYS A 21 1.43 -0.42 -11.09
N SER A 22 0.82 0.12 -12.15
CA SER A 22 -0.39 -0.45 -12.75
C SER A 22 -0.17 -1.91 -13.14
N GLU A 23 0.95 -2.20 -13.80
CA GLU A 23 1.27 -3.56 -14.23
C GLU A 23 1.74 -4.44 -13.07
N ALA A 24 2.54 -3.92 -12.14
CA ALA A 24 2.92 -4.64 -10.92
C ALA A 24 1.71 -5.11 -10.12
N MET A 25 0.74 -4.23 -9.89
CA MET A 25 -0.48 -4.56 -9.14
C MET A 25 -1.31 -5.62 -9.86
N PHE A 26 -1.40 -5.56 -11.19
CA PHE A 26 -2.07 -6.58 -11.99
C PHE A 26 -1.43 -7.96 -11.82
N HIS A 27 -0.09 -8.05 -11.93
CA HIS A 27 0.64 -9.31 -11.79
C HIS A 27 0.72 -9.82 -10.35
N LEU A 28 0.57 -8.95 -9.35
CA LEU A 28 0.34 -9.32 -7.95
C LEU A 28 -1.09 -9.83 -7.69
N GLY A 29 -1.98 -9.80 -8.69
CA GLY A 29 -3.38 -10.21 -8.56
C GLY A 29 -4.25 -9.19 -7.81
N VAL A 30 -3.81 -7.95 -7.68
CA VAL A 30 -4.58 -6.86 -7.06
C VAL A 30 -5.41 -6.16 -8.14
N PRO A 31 -6.74 -5.97 -7.94
CA PRO A 31 -7.57 -5.26 -8.89
C PRO A 31 -7.05 -3.84 -9.16
N THR A 32 -6.84 -3.50 -10.43
CA THR A 32 -6.21 -2.24 -10.81
C THR A 32 -6.57 -1.78 -12.23
N THR A 33 -6.42 -0.50 -12.51
CA THR A 33 -6.31 0.02 -13.88
C THR A 33 -4.99 -0.42 -14.54
N ARG A 34 -5.01 -0.64 -15.85
CA ARG A 34 -3.85 -1.08 -16.63
C ARG A 34 -3.18 0.09 -17.35
N ALA A 35 -1.91 -0.09 -17.72
CA ALA A 35 -1.15 0.90 -18.47
C ALA A 35 -0.65 0.32 -19.80
N GLY A 36 -1.20 0.80 -20.91
CA GLY A 36 -0.90 0.26 -22.25
C GLY A 36 0.36 0.83 -22.91
N ALA A 37 0.70 2.10 -22.63
CA ALA A 37 1.87 2.76 -23.19
C ALA A 37 2.30 3.97 -22.34
N CYS A 38 3.59 4.29 -22.37
CA CYS A 38 4.18 5.50 -21.78
C CYS A 38 4.99 6.21 -22.87
N VAL A 39 4.59 7.43 -23.25
CA VAL A 39 5.17 8.18 -24.38
C VAL A 39 5.68 9.53 -23.88
N THR A 40 7.00 9.73 -23.94
CA THR A 40 7.64 11.01 -23.61
C THR A 40 7.75 11.93 -24.84
N SER A 41 7.96 13.22 -24.62
CA SER A 41 8.18 14.20 -25.68
C SER A 41 9.29 15.19 -25.30
N GLU A 42 9.74 15.97 -26.29
CA GLU A 42 10.70 17.07 -26.08
C GLU A 42 10.06 18.30 -25.42
N SER A 43 8.72 18.36 -25.34
CA SER A 43 8.04 19.47 -24.65
C SER A 43 8.29 19.36 -23.16
N THR A 44 8.62 20.48 -22.51
CA THR A 44 8.89 20.50 -21.06
C THR A 44 7.86 21.32 -20.30
N VAL A 45 7.78 21.05 -19.00
CA VAL A 45 6.94 21.79 -18.06
C VAL A 45 7.70 22.02 -16.76
N VAL A 46 7.45 23.15 -16.11
CA VAL A 46 8.12 23.50 -14.85
C VAL A 46 7.44 22.78 -13.69
N ARG A 47 8.22 22.09 -12.86
CA ARG A 47 7.77 21.44 -11.63
C ARG A 47 8.74 21.71 -10.50
N ASP A 48 8.19 21.97 -9.32
CA ASP A 48 8.93 21.88 -8.07
C ASP A 48 8.64 20.49 -7.48
N VAL A 49 9.62 19.59 -7.57
CA VAL A 49 9.45 18.17 -7.23
C VAL A 49 9.22 17.99 -5.73
N PHE A 50 9.91 18.78 -4.91
CA PHE A 50 9.91 18.63 -3.45
C PHE A 50 9.15 19.76 -2.74
N TYR A 51 8.53 20.68 -3.49
CA TYR A 51 7.89 21.89 -2.96
C TYR A 51 8.85 22.73 -2.11
N ASP A 52 10.14 22.73 -2.47
CA ASP A 52 11.23 23.37 -1.72
C ASP A 52 11.64 24.73 -2.32
N GLY A 53 10.94 25.19 -3.36
CA GLY A 53 11.23 26.42 -4.08
C GLY A 53 12.27 26.27 -5.20
N ASN A 54 12.69 25.05 -5.54
CA ASN A 54 13.69 24.78 -6.60
C ASN A 54 13.06 24.11 -7.83
N PRO A 55 12.27 24.86 -8.65
CA PRO A 55 11.61 24.31 -9.81
C PRO A 55 12.59 23.93 -10.93
N LYS A 56 12.30 22.82 -11.62
CA LYS A 56 13.07 22.30 -12.76
C LYS A 56 12.15 22.05 -13.95
N TYR A 57 12.73 22.05 -15.15
CA TYR A 57 12.02 21.63 -16.35
C TYR A 57 12.02 20.10 -16.44
N GLU A 58 10.84 19.52 -16.53
CA GLU A 58 10.63 18.08 -16.71
C GLU A 58 9.98 17.81 -18.07
N GLN A 59 10.33 16.70 -18.72
CA GLN A 59 9.71 16.30 -19.98
C GLN A 59 8.23 15.94 -19.78
N CYS A 60 7.39 16.43 -20.69
CA CYS A 60 6.00 16.05 -20.76
C CYS A 60 5.88 14.61 -21.23
N THR A 61 5.07 13.83 -20.53
CA THR A 61 4.87 12.41 -20.82
C THR A 61 3.40 12.06 -20.68
N VAL A 62 2.94 11.13 -21.50
CA VAL A 62 1.56 10.64 -21.51
C VAL A 62 1.55 9.15 -21.22
N VAL A 63 0.64 8.72 -20.35
CA VAL A 63 0.36 7.30 -20.09
C VAL A 63 -1.02 6.96 -20.65
N LEU A 64 -1.09 5.89 -21.44
CA LEU A 64 -2.36 5.31 -21.87
C LEU A 64 -2.91 4.41 -20.77
N ARG A 65 -3.88 4.91 -20.00
CA ARG A 65 -4.59 4.13 -18.98
C ARG A 65 -5.74 3.36 -19.59
N ILE A 66 -5.95 2.11 -19.15
CA ILE A 66 -6.98 1.21 -19.65
C ILE A 66 -7.74 0.63 -18.45
N ALA A 67 -9.07 0.78 -18.47
CA ALA A 67 -9.97 0.20 -17.48
C ALA A 67 -11.37 0.05 -18.10
N SER A 68 -12.20 -0.84 -17.55
CA SER A 68 -13.60 -0.97 -17.99
C SER A 68 -14.39 0.33 -17.80
N THR A 69 -14.03 1.11 -16.77
CA THR A 69 -14.58 2.45 -16.52
C THR A 69 -13.64 3.27 -15.64
N PHE A 70 -13.74 4.59 -15.74
CA PHE A 70 -13.07 5.56 -14.88
C PHE A 70 -14.04 6.30 -13.95
N ILE A 71 -15.28 5.79 -13.82
CA ILE A 71 -16.26 6.30 -12.86
C ILE A 71 -15.75 6.04 -11.44
N ARG A 72 -15.76 7.10 -10.64
CA ARG A 72 -15.23 7.14 -9.28
C ARG A 72 -16.36 7.47 -8.30
N PHE A 73 -16.14 7.31 -6.99
CA PHE A 73 -17.14 7.74 -6.00
C PHE A 73 -17.38 9.24 -6.13
N GLY A 74 -16.31 10.03 -6.31
CA GLY A 74 -16.38 11.46 -6.58
C GLY A 74 -17.21 11.85 -7.81
N SER A 75 -17.43 10.94 -8.78
CA SER A 75 -18.32 11.18 -9.92
C SER A 75 -19.79 11.35 -9.50
N PHE A 76 -20.20 10.80 -8.36
CA PHE A 76 -21.52 11.00 -7.76
C PHE A 76 -21.55 12.19 -6.81
N GLU A 77 -20.40 12.63 -6.29
CA GLU A 77 -20.34 13.76 -5.36
C GLU A 77 -20.42 15.14 -6.02
N ILE A 78 -20.22 15.22 -7.34
CA ILE A 78 -20.35 16.49 -8.08
C ILE A 78 -21.77 17.08 -8.04
N PHE A 79 -22.76 16.28 -7.60
CA PHE A 79 -24.16 16.69 -7.44
C PHE A 79 -24.50 17.17 -6.02
N LYS A 80 -23.58 17.01 -5.05
CA LYS A 80 -23.81 17.41 -3.64
C LYS A 80 -23.98 18.92 -3.51
N SER A 81 -24.93 19.31 -2.66
CA SER A 81 -25.16 20.69 -2.24
C SER A 81 -23.96 21.26 -1.49
N ALA A 82 -23.99 22.56 -1.19
CA ALA A 82 -22.94 23.20 -0.41
C ALA A 82 -22.77 22.50 0.94
N ASP A 83 -21.52 22.11 1.23
CA ASP A 83 -21.11 21.62 2.53
C ASP A 83 -21.25 22.73 3.59
N GLU A 84 -21.86 22.42 4.72
CA GLU A 84 -22.23 23.42 5.74
C GLU A 84 -21.01 24.12 6.37
N HIS A 85 -19.86 23.45 6.43
CA HIS A 85 -18.65 23.97 7.04
C HIS A 85 -17.77 24.75 6.06
N THR A 86 -17.58 24.22 4.86
CA THR A 86 -16.64 24.77 3.87
C THR A 86 -17.33 25.66 2.84
N GLY A 87 -18.65 25.60 2.72
CA GLY A 87 -19.43 26.28 1.70
C GLY A 87 -19.20 25.76 0.28
N ARG A 88 -18.39 24.69 0.13
CA ARG A 88 -18.05 24.12 -1.18
C ARG A 88 -19.20 23.26 -1.68
N ALA A 89 -19.60 23.47 -2.93
CA ALA A 89 -20.62 22.69 -3.60
C ALA A 89 -20.04 21.99 -4.83
N GLY A 90 -20.68 20.89 -5.25
CA GLY A 90 -20.37 20.25 -6.51
C GLY A 90 -20.73 21.12 -7.71
N PRO A 91 -20.10 20.93 -8.89
CA PRO A 91 -20.39 21.72 -10.08
C PRO A 91 -21.75 21.42 -10.74
N SER A 92 -22.51 20.42 -10.25
CA SER A 92 -23.75 19.95 -10.86
C SER A 92 -24.91 19.83 -9.86
N VAL A 93 -24.93 20.68 -8.83
CA VAL A 93 -26.03 20.72 -7.84
C VAL A 93 -27.39 20.83 -8.54
N GLY A 94 -28.35 20.03 -8.07
CA GLY A 94 -29.73 20.03 -8.59
C GLY A 94 -29.95 19.22 -9.87
N ARG A 95 -28.89 18.67 -10.48
CA ARG A 95 -28.98 17.80 -11.67
C ARG A 95 -29.15 16.31 -11.32
N ASN A 96 -30.16 16.02 -10.50
CA ASN A 96 -30.47 14.65 -10.08
C ASN A 96 -30.86 13.75 -11.26
N ASP A 97 -31.42 14.34 -12.33
CA ASP A 97 -31.69 13.66 -13.60
C ASP A 97 -30.44 12.95 -14.15
N ILE A 98 -29.31 13.64 -14.18
CA ILE A 98 -28.04 13.10 -14.67
C ILE A 98 -27.46 12.09 -13.69
N ARG A 99 -27.58 12.33 -12.38
CA ARG A 99 -27.08 11.40 -11.36
C ARG A 99 -27.80 10.04 -11.44
N VAL A 100 -29.13 10.05 -11.56
CA VAL A 100 -29.93 8.83 -11.74
C VAL A 100 -29.50 8.10 -13.01
N GLN A 101 -29.36 8.83 -14.12
CA GLN A 101 -28.91 8.25 -15.38
C GLN A 101 -27.51 7.64 -15.27
N LEU A 102 -26.58 8.29 -14.56
CA LEU A 102 -25.25 7.75 -14.30
C LEU A 102 -25.31 6.46 -13.48
N LEU A 103 -26.14 6.42 -12.43
CA LEU A 103 -26.33 5.24 -11.59
C LEU A 103 -26.90 4.07 -12.41
N ASP A 104 -27.95 4.32 -13.19
CA ASP A 104 -28.55 3.33 -14.09
C ASP A 104 -27.55 2.80 -15.12
N TYR A 105 -26.75 3.70 -15.71
CA TYR A 105 -25.69 3.33 -16.66
C TYR A 105 -24.64 2.43 -16.00
N VAL A 106 -24.17 2.79 -14.80
CA VAL A 106 -23.17 2.00 -14.07
C VAL A 106 -23.69 0.60 -13.76
N ILE A 107 -24.90 0.51 -13.21
CA ILE A 107 -25.48 -0.77 -12.80
C ILE A 107 -25.74 -1.65 -14.03
N SER A 108 -26.37 -1.11 -15.08
CA SER A 108 -26.67 -1.88 -16.29
C SER A 108 -25.43 -2.33 -17.06
N SER A 109 -24.37 -1.52 -17.09
CA SER A 109 -23.16 -1.81 -17.88
C SER A 109 -22.16 -2.71 -17.16
N PHE A 110 -22.01 -2.53 -15.84
CA PHE A 110 -20.93 -3.18 -15.07
C PHE A 110 -21.43 -4.14 -14.00
N TYR A 111 -22.73 -4.14 -13.70
CA TYR A 111 -23.39 -5.05 -12.76
C TYR A 111 -24.67 -5.65 -13.35
N PRO A 112 -24.62 -6.24 -14.57
CA PRO A 112 -25.81 -6.70 -15.28
C PRO A 112 -26.59 -7.77 -14.51
N GLU A 113 -25.91 -8.61 -13.73
CA GLU A 113 -26.52 -9.62 -12.85
C GLU A 113 -27.44 -8.97 -11.79
N ILE A 114 -27.00 -7.85 -11.20
CA ILE A 114 -27.78 -7.08 -10.21
C ILE A 114 -28.97 -6.41 -10.88
N GLN A 115 -28.77 -5.83 -12.07
CA GLN A 115 -29.84 -5.26 -12.87
C GLN A 115 -30.92 -6.29 -13.21
N ALA A 116 -30.52 -7.52 -13.56
CA ALA A 116 -31.43 -8.60 -13.89
C ALA A 116 -32.20 -9.11 -12.67
N ALA A 117 -31.51 -9.30 -11.54
CA ALA A 117 -32.12 -9.82 -10.30
C ALA A 117 -33.16 -8.88 -9.67
N HIS A 118 -33.03 -7.57 -9.88
CA HIS A 118 -33.86 -6.54 -9.24
C HIS A 118 -34.53 -5.61 -10.27
N ALA A 119 -34.86 -6.11 -11.47
CA ALA A 119 -35.35 -5.30 -12.57
C ALA A 119 -36.62 -4.46 -12.26
N SER A 120 -37.46 -4.91 -11.33
CA SER A 120 -38.70 -4.24 -10.93
C SER A 120 -38.60 -3.41 -9.64
N ASP A 121 -37.45 -3.41 -8.95
CA ASP A 121 -37.26 -2.70 -7.68
C ASP A 121 -35.92 -1.94 -7.69
N CYS A 122 -35.99 -0.65 -8.02
CA CYS A 122 -34.80 0.19 -8.14
C CYS A 122 -34.07 0.38 -6.81
N VAL A 123 -34.78 0.41 -5.68
CA VAL A 123 -34.18 0.59 -4.36
C VAL A 123 -33.39 -0.65 -3.98
N GLN A 124 -33.97 -1.85 -4.14
CA GLN A 124 -33.27 -3.11 -3.89
C GLN A 124 -32.11 -3.32 -4.86
N ARG A 125 -32.29 -2.95 -6.13
CA ARG A 125 -31.20 -2.96 -7.12
C ARG A 125 -30.03 -2.08 -6.68
N ASN A 126 -30.29 -0.84 -6.27
CA ASN A 126 -29.26 0.10 -5.86
C ASN A 126 -28.59 -0.33 -4.54
N ALA A 127 -29.35 -0.93 -3.62
CA ALA A 127 -28.85 -1.53 -2.40
C ALA A 127 -27.91 -2.72 -2.68
N ALA A 128 -28.31 -3.63 -3.57
CA ALA A 128 -27.47 -4.75 -4.00
C ALA A 128 -26.19 -4.27 -4.72
N PHE A 129 -26.30 -3.23 -5.55
CA PHE A 129 -25.15 -2.57 -6.17
C PHE A 129 -24.20 -2.00 -5.10
N PHE A 130 -24.71 -1.23 -4.15
CA PHE A 130 -23.89 -0.64 -3.10
C PHE A 130 -23.22 -1.70 -2.21
N ARG A 131 -23.93 -2.81 -1.92
CA ARG A 131 -23.39 -3.99 -1.23
C ARG A 131 -22.21 -4.59 -1.98
N GLU A 132 -22.32 -4.77 -3.29
CA GLU A 132 -21.22 -5.29 -4.12
C GLU A 132 -20.03 -4.31 -4.21
N VAL A 133 -20.29 -3.00 -4.34
CA VAL A 133 -19.22 -1.98 -4.29
C VAL A 133 -18.49 -1.99 -2.94
N THR A 134 -19.23 -2.15 -1.84
CA THR A 134 -18.69 -2.28 -0.48
C THR A 134 -17.77 -3.48 -0.37
N ARG A 135 -18.21 -4.66 -0.83
CA ARG A 135 -17.42 -5.90 -0.86
C ARG A 135 -16.13 -5.75 -1.66
N ARG A 136 -16.23 -5.27 -2.91
CA ARG A 136 -15.06 -5.09 -3.77
C ARG A 136 -14.04 -4.12 -3.20
N THR A 137 -14.50 -3.05 -2.57
CA THR A 137 -13.64 -2.06 -1.91
C THR A 137 -12.93 -2.69 -0.70
N ALA A 138 -13.63 -3.49 0.11
CA ALA A 138 -13.07 -4.22 1.24
C ALA A 138 -12.00 -5.24 0.78
N TRP A 139 -12.27 -6.00 -0.28
CA TRP A 139 -11.30 -6.95 -0.84
C TRP A 139 -10.06 -6.25 -1.41
N MET A 140 -10.26 -5.15 -2.15
CA MET A 140 -9.17 -4.35 -2.74
C MET A 140 -8.21 -3.84 -1.65
N VAL A 141 -8.73 -3.21 -0.60
CA VAL A 141 -7.88 -2.69 0.48
C VAL A 141 -7.27 -3.82 1.31
N ALA A 142 -7.94 -4.96 1.48
CA ALA A 142 -7.34 -6.15 2.09
C ALA A 142 -6.13 -6.66 1.29
N GLU A 143 -6.22 -6.72 -0.05
CA GLU A 143 -5.06 -7.06 -0.89
C GLU A 143 -3.92 -6.04 -0.72
N TRP A 144 -4.22 -4.74 -0.63
CA TRP A 144 -3.20 -3.71 -0.34
C TRP A 144 -2.47 -4.00 0.97
N GLN A 145 -3.20 -4.34 2.03
CA GLN A 145 -2.59 -4.72 3.31
C GLN A 145 -1.79 -6.03 3.21
N CYS A 146 -2.13 -6.96 2.33
CA CYS A 146 -1.40 -8.22 2.20
C CYS A 146 -0.10 -8.10 1.38
N VAL A 147 0.00 -7.12 0.48
CA VAL A 147 1.21 -6.86 -0.32
C VAL A 147 2.03 -5.67 0.18
N GLY A 148 1.58 -5.00 1.24
CA GLY A 148 2.28 -3.84 1.81
C GLY A 148 2.17 -2.59 0.93
N PHE A 149 1.08 -2.43 0.18
CA PHE A 149 0.87 -1.25 -0.67
C PHE A 149 0.24 -0.10 0.13
N CYS A 150 0.78 1.10 -0.03
CA CYS A 150 0.25 2.34 0.51
C CYS A 150 -0.05 3.31 -0.66
N HIS A 151 -1.30 3.74 -0.80
CA HIS A 151 -1.76 4.54 -1.94
C HIS A 151 -1.36 6.03 -1.82
N GLY A 152 -1.37 6.58 -0.60
CA GLY A 152 -0.95 7.96 -0.31
C GLY A 152 -1.94 9.08 -0.64
N VAL A 153 -2.99 8.83 -1.44
CA VAL A 153 -4.04 9.82 -1.79
C VAL A 153 -5.40 9.14 -1.98
N LEU A 154 -6.05 8.76 -0.88
CA LEU A 154 -7.35 8.08 -0.89
C LEU A 154 -8.52 9.07 -0.76
N ASN A 155 -8.53 10.09 -1.61
CA ASN A 155 -9.71 10.94 -1.76
C ASN A 155 -10.83 10.16 -2.46
N THR A 156 -12.08 10.59 -2.32
CA THR A 156 -13.25 9.93 -2.93
C THR A 156 -13.21 9.93 -4.46
N ASP A 157 -12.57 10.92 -5.08
CA ASP A 157 -12.31 10.92 -6.52
C ASP A 157 -11.26 9.87 -6.92
N ASN A 158 -10.47 9.31 -6.01
CA ASN A 158 -9.55 8.19 -6.30
C ASN A 158 -10.11 6.82 -5.90
N MET A 159 -11.41 6.72 -5.63
CA MET A 159 -12.08 5.45 -5.36
C MET A 159 -12.86 5.00 -6.59
N SER A 160 -12.41 3.91 -7.23
CA SER A 160 -13.10 3.32 -8.38
C SER A 160 -14.44 2.72 -7.98
N ILE A 161 -15.48 2.94 -8.81
CA ILE A 161 -16.78 2.31 -8.59
C ILE A 161 -16.72 0.77 -8.70
N LEU A 162 -15.69 0.22 -9.37
CA LEU A 162 -15.51 -1.22 -9.56
C LEU A 162 -14.57 -1.86 -8.54
N GLY A 163 -14.04 -1.11 -7.56
CA GLY A 163 -13.03 -1.61 -6.63
C GLY A 163 -11.67 -1.86 -7.30
N LEU A 164 -11.27 -1.01 -8.24
CA LEU A 164 -9.95 -1.01 -8.86
C LEU A 164 -9.02 0.00 -8.16
N THR A 165 -7.77 -0.38 -7.95
CA THR A 165 -6.68 0.56 -7.64
C THR A 165 -6.52 1.53 -8.80
N ILE A 166 -6.53 2.83 -8.52
CA ILE A 166 -6.61 3.87 -9.54
C ILE A 166 -5.88 5.12 -9.08
N ASP A 167 -5.21 5.82 -10.00
CA ASP A 167 -4.52 7.10 -9.74
C ASP A 167 -3.25 6.98 -8.89
N TYR A 168 -2.25 6.37 -9.52
CA TYR A 168 -0.90 6.20 -8.96
C TYR A 168 -0.12 7.52 -8.92
N GLY A 169 -0.19 8.21 -7.79
CA GLY A 169 0.62 9.39 -7.47
C GLY A 169 1.75 9.04 -6.48
N PRO A 170 1.70 9.57 -5.25
CA PRO A 170 2.71 9.30 -4.22
C PRO A 170 2.43 7.99 -3.47
N PHE A 171 2.32 6.88 -4.20
CA PHE A 171 2.20 5.55 -3.61
C PHE A 171 3.57 5.03 -3.14
N GLY A 172 3.56 3.96 -2.33
CA GLY A 172 4.76 3.20 -2.00
C GLY A 172 4.42 1.77 -1.57
N PHE A 173 5.30 0.82 -1.88
CA PHE A 173 5.31 -0.47 -1.20
C PHE A 173 6.16 -0.37 0.07
N LEU A 174 5.76 -1.03 1.14
CA LEU A 174 6.53 -1.10 2.37
C LEU A 174 7.86 -1.81 2.11
N ASP A 175 8.95 -1.12 2.43
CA ASP A 175 10.25 -1.75 2.60
C ASP A 175 10.30 -2.42 3.98
N ARG A 176 10.64 -1.67 5.04
CA ARG A 176 10.42 -2.14 6.43
C ARG A 176 8.94 -2.10 6.77
N TYR A 177 8.49 -3.06 7.57
CA TYR A 177 7.13 -2.99 8.12
C TYR A 177 7.01 -1.85 9.13
N ASP A 178 6.16 -0.89 8.79
CA ASP A 178 5.79 0.23 9.63
C ASP A 178 4.28 0.50 9.46
N PRO A 179 3.46 0.19 10.47
CA PRO A 179 2.02 0.41 10.38
C PRO A 179 1.66 1.88 10.15
N ASP A 180 2.51 2.80 10.60
CA ASP A 180 2.31 4.24 10.49
C ASP A 180 3.03 4.86 9.30
N HIS A 181 3.54 4.03 8.37
CA HIS A 181 4.18 4.50 7.15
C HIS A 181 3.26 5.45 6.36
N VAL A 182 3.78 6.62 6.03
CA VAL A 182 3.15 7.60 5.14
C VAL A 182 4.02 7.73 3.90
N CYS A 183 3.50 7.28 2.75
CA CYS A 183 4.24 7.35 1.48
C CYS A 183 4.15 8.72 0.79
N ASN A 184 3.13 9.52 1.12
CA ASN A 184 2.93 10.85 0.58
C ASN A 184 3.54 11.92 1.49
N ALA A 185 4.60 12.58 1.04
CA ALA A 185 5.25 13.63 1.80
C ALA A 185 4.37 14.86 2.08
N SER A 186 3.27 15.04 1.35
CA SER A 186 2.30 16.11 1.62
C SER A 186 1.27 15.75 2.72
N ASP A 187 1.20 14.49 3.16
CA ASP A 187 0.28 14.03 4.21
C ASP A 187 0.91 14.13 5.60
N ASN A 188 1.07 15.36 6.07
CA ASN A 188 1.67 15.67 7.38
C ASN A 188 0.88 15.07 8.56
N THR A 189 -0.40 14.78 8.37
CA THR A 189 -1.28 14.21 9.40
C THR A 189 -1.25 12.67 9.42
N GLY A 190 -0.67 12.06 8.38
CA GLY A 190 -0.78 10.63 8.11
C GLY A 190 -2.24 10.18 8.08
N ARG A 191 -3.09 10.91 7.37
CA ARG A 191 -4.48 10.52 7.09
C ARG A 191 -4.53 9.23 6.28
N TYR A 192 -3.62 9.09 5.32
CA TYR A 192 -3.50 7.97 4.39
C TYR A 192 -2.32 7.05 4.74
N ALA A 193 -1.93 7.01 6.02
CA ALA A 193 -0.95 6.05 6.51
C ALA A 193 -1.40 4.61 6.22
N TYR A 194 -0.43 3.70 6.06
CA TYR A 194 -0.67 2.31 5.67
C TYR A 194 -1.75 1.61 6.51
N SER A 195 -1.71 1.74 7.85
CA SER A 195 -2.70 1.13 8.76
C SER A 195 -4.10 1.74 8.66
N LYS A 196 -4.23 2.97 8.16
CA LYS A 196 -5.49 3.72 8.12
C LYS A 196 -6.28 3.53 6.82
N GLN A 197 -5.68 2.93 5.79
CA GLN A 197 -6.33 2.76 4.49
C GLN A 197 -7.70 2.05 4.57
N PRO A 198 -7.89 0.98 5.38
CA PRO A 198 -9.20 0.31 5.49
C PRO A 198 -10.30 1.27 6.00
N GLU A 199 -10.03 1.99 7.10
CA GLU A 199 -10.98 2.94 7.67
C GLU A 199 -11.26 4.13 6.74
N VAL A 200 -10.25 4.59 5.99
CA VAL A 200 -10.43 5.63 4.97
C VAL A 200 -11.32 5.14 3.82
N CYS A 201 -11.12 3.91 3.34
CA CYS A 201 -11.96 3.32 2.31
C CYS A 201 -13.41 3.15 2.80
N LYS A 202 -13.62 2.72 4.05
CA LYS A 202 -14.94 2.66 4.69
C LYS A 202 -15.60 4.03 4.77
N TRP A 203 -14.85 5.05 5.18
CA TRP A 203 -15.33 6.44 5.21
C TRP A 203 -15.70 6.94 3.80
N ASN A 204 -14.92 6.61 2.77
CA ASN A 204 -15.24 6.97 1.39
C ASN A 204 -16.52 6.27 0.87
N LEU A 205 -16.81 5.04 1.30
CA LEU A 205 -18.07 4.36 0.99
C LEU A 205 -19.27 5.05 1.65
N GLN A 206 -19.13 5.53 2.88
CA GLN A 206 -20.14 6.37 3.52
C GLN A 206 -20.41 7.63 2.67
N LYS A 207 -19.37 8.26 2.13
CA LYS A 207 -19.52 9.42 1.24
C LYS A 207 -20.20 9.10 -0.08
N LEU A 208 -20.00 7.89 -0.61
CA LEU A 208 -20.76 7.38 -1.75
C LEU A 208 -22.24 7.16 -1.37
N ALA A 209 -22.55 6.54 -0.24
CA ALA A 209 -23.93 6.35 0.21
C ALA A 209 -24.69 7.68 0.33
N GLU A 210 -24.06 8.70 0.93
CA GLU A 210 -24.59 10.07 0.97
C GLU A 210 -24.87 10.64 -0.43
N ALA A 211 -23.99 10.36 -1.41
CA ALA A 211 -24.12 10.89 -2.76
C ALA A 211 -25.26 10.23 -3.57
N LEU A 212 -25.65 9.01 -3.21
CA LEU A 212 -26.67 8.21 -3.90
C LEU A 212 -28.10 8.48 -3.41
N GLN A 213 -28.31 9.39 -2.46
CA GLN A 213 -29.66 9.75 -2.00
C GLN A 213 -30.45 10.58 -3.03
N PRO A 214 -31.76 10.35 -3.24
CA PRO A 214 -32.62 9.41 -2.50
C PRO A 214 -32.72 8.00 -3.13
N GLU A 215 -32.03 7.74 -4.23
CA GLU A 215 -32.12 6.48 -5.00
C GLU A 215 -31.61 5.28 -4.19
N LEU A 216 -30.70 5.53 -3.25
CA LEU A 216 -30.39 4.67 -2.12
C LEU A 216 -30.70 5.44 -0.82
N PRO A 217 -31.70 5.01 -0.04
CA PRO A 217 -31.94 5.57 1.30
C PRO A 217 -30.67 5.44 2.17
N LEU A 218 -30.31 6.52 2.87
CA LEU A 218 -29.04 6.57 3.60
C LEU A 218 -28.95 5.50 4.68
N GLU A 219 -30.05 5.28 5.41
CA GLU A 219 -30.13 4.29 6.48
C GLU A 219 -29.86 2.87 5.96
N LEU A 220 -30.29 2.59 4.73
CA LEU A 220 -30.03 1.31 4.07
C LEU A 220 -28.56 1.19 3.66
N GLY A 221 -27.97 2.26 3.12
CA GLY A 221 -26.54 2.31 2.81
C GLY A 221 -25.66 2.12 4.04
N GLU A 222 -25.98 2.80 5.14
CA GLU A 222 -25.29 2.68 6.43
C GLU A 222 -25.40 1.27 7.02
N ALA A 223 -26.60 0.67 6.96
CA ALA A 223 -26.81 -0.71 7.39
C ALA A 223 -25.96 -1.70 6.59
N ILE A 224 -25.91 -1.56 5.26
CA ILE A 224 -25.06 -2.39 4.39
C ILE A 224 -23.58 -2.21 4.74
N LEU A 225 -23.13 -0.98 4.94
CA LEU A 225 -21.73 -0.70 5.26
C LEU A 225 -21.32 -1.35 6.60
N ALA A 226 -22.18 -1.24 7.62
CA ALA A 226 -21.96 -1.83 8.93
C ALA A 226 -21.99 -3.36 8.91
N GLU A 227 -22.82 -3.97 8.07
CA GLU A 227 -22.94 -5.43 7.91
C GLU A 227 -21.75 -6.02 7.15
N GLU A 228 -21.31 -5.37 6.07
CA GLU A 228 -20.47 -6.01 5.06
C GLU A 228 -18.99 -5.65 5.16
N PHE A 229 -18.63 -4.38 5.37
CA PHE A 229 -17.26 -3.93 5.13
C PHE A 229 -16.23 -4.63 6.02
N ASP A 230 -16.42 -4.59 7.34
CA ASP A 230 -15.46 -5.15 8.29
C ASP A 230 -15.41 -6.68 8.17
N ALA A 231 -16.56 -7.33 8.01
CA ALA A 231 -16.66 -8.78 7.85
C ALA A 231 -15.89 -9.25 6.60
N GLU A 232 -16.13 -8.59 5.47
CA GLU A 232 -15.53 -8.96 4.18
C GLU A 232 -14.05 -8.60 4.10
N PHE A 233 -13.65 -7.46 4.67
CA PHE A 233 -12.25 -7.09 4.81
C PHE A 233 -11.50 -8.14 5.65
N GLN A 234 -12.00 -8.47 6.85
CA GLN A 234 -11.34 -9.42 7.75
C GLN A 234 -11.28 -10.83 7.16
N ARG A 235 -12.36 -11.28 6.51
CA ARG A 235 -12.43 -12.58 5.85
C ARG A 235 -11.39 -12.68 4.72
N HIS A 236 -11.35 -11.69 3.83
CA HIS A 236 -10.43 -11.68 2.69
C HIS A 236 -8.96 -11.53 3.13
N TYR A 237 -8.71 -10.62 4.07
CA TYR A 237 -7.39 -10.41 4.67
C TYR A 237 -6.86 -11.67 5.33
N MET A 238 -7.63 -12.32 6.20
CA MET A 238 -7.19 -13.54 6.88
C MET A 238 -6.99 -14.71 5.91
N GLN A 239 -7.86 -14.86 4.90
CA GLN A 239 -7.66 -15.88 3.87
C GLN A 239 -6.33 -15.70 3.14
N LYS A 240 -5.95 -14.47 2.80
CA LYS A 240 -4.67 -14.16 2.17
C LYS A 240 -3.49 -14.36 3.13
N MET A 241 -3.57 -13.84 4.35
CA MET A 241 -2.51 -13.99 5.35
C MET A 241 -2.22 -15.46 5.69
N ARG A 242 -3.26 -16.31 5.79
CA ARG A 242 -3.10 -17.76 5.98
C ARG A 242 -2.32 -18.40 4.83
N ARG A 243 -2.64 -18.06 3.57
CA ARG A 243 -1.88 -18.52 2.39
C ARG A 243 -0.43 -18.03 2.40
N LYS A 244 -0.20 -16.77 2.78
CA LYS A 244 1.14 -16.19 2.93
C LYS A 244 1.96 -16.89 4.01
N LEU A 245 1.32 -17.42 5.05
CA LEU A 245 1.93 -18.21 6.12
C LEU A 245 1.97 -19.72 5.81
N GLY A 246 1.39 -20.17 4.69
CA GLY A 246 1.36 -21.59 4.36
C GLY A 246 0.44 -22.43 5.25
N LEU A 247 -0.58 -21.81 5.85
CA LEU A 247 -1.65 -22.50 6.58
C LEU A 247 -2.70 -22.95 5.56
N VAL A 248 -2.64 -24.21 5.13
CA VAL A 248 -3.34 -24.70 3.94
C VAL A 248 -4.50 -25.65 4.25
N GLN A 249 -4.59 -26.17 5.47
CA GLN A 249 -5.59 -27.19 5.82
C GLN A 249 -6.65 -26.67 6.77
N LEU A 250 -6.24 -26.32 7.99
CA LEU A 250 -7.17 -26.05 9.08
C LEU A 250 -7.25 -24.54 9.32
N GLU A 251 -8.45 -24.01 9.49
CA GLU A 251 -8.66 -22.64 9.96
C GLU A 251 -8.88 -22.67 11.46
N LEU A 252 -8.05 -21.93 12.21
CA LEU A 252 -8.15 -21.85 13.65
C LEU A 252 -8.22 -20.38 14.09
N GLU A 253 -8.95 -20.11 15.18
CA GLU A 253 -9.06 -18.76 15.76
C GLU A 253 -7.70 -18.17 16.15
N GLU A 254 -6.72 -19.02 16.49
CA GLU A 254 -5.35 -18.61 16.82
C GLU A 254 -4.57 -18.04 15.62
N ASP A 255 -5.03 -18.28 14.37
CA ASP A 255 -4.39 -17.74 13.15
C ASP A 255 -4.34 -16.21 13.20
N ARG A 256 -5.40 -15.57 13.72
CA ARG A 256 -5.47 -14.12 13.87
C ARG A 256 -4.40 -13.61 14.84
N ALA A 257 -4.24 -14.29 15.99
CA ALA A 257 -3.24 -13.93 16.98
C ALA A 257 -1.82 -14.13 16.44
N LEU A 258 -1.57 -15.21 15.69
CA LEU A 258 -0.30 -15.49 15.04
C LEU A 258 0.09 -14.41 14.02
N VAL A 259 -0.86 -14.00 13.16
CA VAL A 259 -0.67 -12.91 12.20
C VAL A 259 -0.38 -11.58 12.90
N SER A 260 -1.16 -11.25 13.94
CA SER A 260 -0.94 -10.02 14.73
C SER A 260 0.46 -10.00 15.34
N LYS A 261 0.88 -11.12 15.94
CA LYS A 261 2.22 -11.26 16.55
C LYS A 261 3.34 -11.18 15.51
N LEU A 262 3.14 -11.71 14.29
CA LEU A 262 4.10 -11.56 13.20
C LEU A 262 4.33 -10.09 12.89
N LEU A 263 3.26 -9.34 12.66
CA LEU A 263 3.34 -7.92 12.31
C LEU A 263 3.95 -7.10 13.46
N GLU A 264 3.64 -7.42 14.71
CA GLU A 264 4.30 -6.84 15.88
C GLU A 264 5.82 -7.11 15.85
N THR A 265 6.23 -8.36 15.65
CA THR A 265 7.66 -8.73 15.56
C THR A 265 8.36 -8.02 14.42
N MET A 266 7.72 -7.90 13.25
CA MET A 266 8.27 -7.17 12.11
C MET A 266 8.43 -5.68 12.42
N HIS A 267 7.47 -5.09 13.13
CA HIS A 267 7.53 -3.69 13.54
C HIS A 267 8.67 -3.45 14.55
N LEU A 268 8.77 -4.28 15.60
CA LEU A 268 9.79 -4.17 16.65
C LEU A 268 11.22 -4.32 16.10
N THR A 269 11.39 -5.15 15.07
CA THR A 269 12.70 -5.45 14.47
C THR A 269 12.98 -4.65 13.20
N GLY A 270 12.02 -3.88 12.71
CA GLY A 270 12.08 -3.17 11.43
C GLY A 270 12.31 -4.10 10.24
N ALA A 271 11.74 -5.32 10.28
CA ALA A 271 11.96 -6.32 9.25
C ALA A 271 11.36 -5.92 7.91
N ASP A 272 12.06 -6.27 6.83
CA ASP A 272 11.57 -6.06 5.46
C ASP A 272 10.27 -6.85 5.23
N PHE A 273 9.21 -6.16 4.80
CA PHE A 273 7.88 -6.73 4.70
C PHE A 273 7.81 -7.88 3.71
N THR A 274 8.26 -7.63 2.49
CA THR A 274 8.19 -8.59 1.38
C THR A 274 9.13 -9.77 1.62
N ASN A 275 10.38 -9.50 1.99
CA ASN A 275 11.40 -10.51 2.15
C ASN A 275 11.12 -11.42 3.34
N THR A 276 10.51 -10.91 4.42
CA THR A 276 10.07 -11.75 5.55
C THR A 276 9.12 -12.84 5.08
N PHE A 277 8.02 -12.48 4.42
CA PHE A 277 7.05 -13.45 3.90
C PHE A 277 7.67 -14.41 2.89
N PHE A 278 8.52 -13.88 2.00
CA PHE A 278 9.22 -14.70 1.02
C PHE A 278 10.11 -15.76 1.69
N LEU A 279 10.93 -15.35 2.67
CA LEU A 279 11.82 -16.24 3.41
C LEU A 279 11.07 -17.31 4.20
N LEU A 280 9.92 -17.00 4.80
CA LEU A 280 9.12 -17.98 5.57
C LEU A 280 8.75 -19.22 4.74
N SER A 281 8.72 -19.11 3.41
CA SER A 281 8.49 -20.25 2.50
C SER A 281 9.53 -21.36 2.70
N SER A 282 10.78 -21.00 3.04
CA SER A 282 11.87 -21.95 3.31
C SER A 282 12.07 -22.26 4.80
N PHE A 283 11.11 -21.95 5.67
CA PHE A 283 11.21 -22.24 7.10
C PHE A 283 11.28 -23.77 7.35
N PRO A 284 12.29 -24.26 8.10
CA PRO A 284 12.38 -25.66 8.46
C PRO A 284 11.34 -26.00 9.54
N VAL A 285 10.37 -26.85 9.18
CA VAL A 285 9.26 -27.23 10.07
C VAL A 285 9.74 -28.18 11.18
N GLU A 286 10.73 -29.03 10.90
CA GLU A 286 11.25 -30.02 11.84
C GLU A 286 11.91 -29.41 13.09
N LEU A 287 11.60 -29.99 14.27
CA LEU A 287 12.04 -29.52 15.58
C LEU A 287 13.57 -29.40 15.72
N GLU A 288 14.31 -30.38 15.23
CA GLU A 288 15.78 -30.49 15.33
C GLU A 288 16.50 -30.21 14.01
N SER A 289 15.91 -29.37 13.14
CA SER A 289 16.56 -29.05 11.88
C SER A 289 17.84 -28.22 12.10
N PRO A 290 19.02 -28.67 11.61
CA PRO A 290 20.25 -27.89 11.67
C PRO A 290 20.13 -26.57 10.88
N GLY A 291 19.13 -26.45 9.99
CA GLY A 291 18.86 -25.24 9.22
C GLY A 291 18.15 -24.12 10.00
N LEU A 292 17.68 -24.33 11.24
CA LEU A 292 16.99 -23.28 11.99
C LEU A 292 17.92 -22.10 12.32
N ALA A 293 19.17 -22.38 12.68
CA ALA A 293 20.15 -21.34 12.97
C ALA A 293 20.50 -20.51 11.72
N GLU A 294 20.66 -21.17 10.58
CA GLU A 294 20.91 -20.51 9.28
C GLU A 294 19.69 -19.70 8.83
N PHE A 295 18.48 -20.25 8.99
CA PHE A 295 17.23 -19.54 8.70
C PHE A 295 17.11 -18.26 9.54
N LEU A 296 17.37 -18.36 10.85
CA LEU A 296 17.30 -17.23 11.76
C LEU A 296 18.33 -16.17 11.37
N ALA A 297 19.55 -16.55 10.98
CA ALA A 297 20.57 -15.62 10.48
C ALA A 297 20.09 -14.87 9.22
N ARG A 298 19.53 -15.58 8.23
CA ARG A 298 18.96 -14.97 7.01
C ARG A 298 17.79 -14.04 7.30
N LEU A 299 16.98 -14.36 8.32
CA LEU A 299 15.88 -13.50 8.77
C LEU A 299 16.40 -12.24 9.46
N MET A 300 17.48 -12.37 10.26
CA MET A 300 18.14 -11.22 10.90
C MET A 300 18.73 -10.26 9.89
N GLU A 301 19.22 -10.75 8.74
CA GLU A 301 19.66 -9.89 7.63
C GLU A 301 18.52 -9.04 7.05
N GLN A 302 17.27 -9.47 7.20
CA GLN A 302 16.09 -8.69 6.77
C GLN A 302 15.63 -7.68 7.81
N CYS A 303 16.14 -7.72 9.05
CA CYS A 303 15.85 -6.72 10.06
C CYS A 303 16.52 -5.38 9.74
N ALA A 304 16.00 -4.31 10.33
CA ALA A 304 16.59 -2.99 10.17
C ALA A 304 17.94 -2.91 10.90
N SER A 305 18.94 -2.36 10.23
CA SER A 305 20.21 -2.01 10.85
C SER A 305 20.03 -0.81 11.78
N LEU A 306 20.98 -0.62 12.69
CA LEU A 306 20.97 0.54 13.59
C LEU A 306 21.02 1.86 12.81
N GLU A 307 21.71 1.89 11.67
CA GLU A 307 21.79 3.05 10.79
C GLU A 307 20.46 3.33 10.09
N GLU A 308 19.78 2.29 9.58
CA GLU A 308 18.44 2.40 8.99
C GLU A 308 17.42 2.94 10.00
N LEU A 309 17.46 2.43 11.25
CA LEU A 309 16.58 2.91 12.32
C LEU A 309 16.87 4.36 12.69
N ARG A 310 18.13 4.75 12.81
CA ARG A 310 18.53 6.15 13.10
C ARG A 310 18.06 7.11 12.03
N LEU A 311 18.15 6.71 10.76
CA LEU A 311 17.69 7.51 9.64
C LEU A 311 16.15 7.63 9.63
N ALA A 312 15.45 6.52 9.88
CA ALA A 312 13.98 6.49 9.91
C ALA A 312 13.37 7.36 11.03
N PHE A 313 14.00 7.37 12.21
CA PHE A 313 13.56 8.15 13.37
C PHE A 313 14.24 9.52 13.49
N ARG A 314 14.96 9.96 12.45
CA ARG A 314 15.54 11.30 12.41
C ARG A 314 14.41 12.35 12.55
N PRO A 315 14.52 13.29 13.51
CA PRO A 315 13.58 14.41 13.64
C PRO A 315 13.60 15.24 12.36
N GLN A 316 12.42 15.62 11.90
CA GLN A 316 12.25 16.42 10.69
C GLN A 316 12.17 17.91 11.03
N MET A 317 11.77 18.23 12.27
CA MET A 317 11.69 19.60 12.77
C MET A 317 12.99 20.05 13.45
N ASP A 318 13.39 21.31 13.22
CA ASP A 318 14.51 21.91 13.95
C ASP A 318 14.21 21.92 15.47
N PRO A 319 15.16 21.54 16.35
CA PRO A 319 14.93 21.47 17.80
C PRO A 319 14.47 22.80 18.43
N ARG A 320 14.92 23.95 17.90
CA ARG A 320 14.50 25.28 18.40
C ARG A 320 13.07 25.57 18.00
N GLN A 321 12.68 25.19 16.78
CA GLN A 321 11.30 25.27 16.31
C GLN A 321 10.37 24.39 17.17
N LEU A 322 10.75 23.14 17.43
CA LEU A 322 9.98 22.24 18.30
C LEU A 322 9.81 22.82 19.71
N SER A 323 10.89 23.35 20.30
CA SER A 323 10.85 24.01 21.62
C SER A 323 9.92 25.23 21.63
N MET A 324 9.96 26.06 20.57
CA MET A 324 9.08 27.20 20.42
C MET A 324 7.61 26.77 20.29
N MET A 325 7.32 25.72 19.53
CA MET A 325 5.96 25.17 19.40
C MET A 325 5.45 24.61 20.73
N LEU A 326 6.29 23.93 21.52
CA LEU A 326 5.93 23.45 22.86
C LEU A 326 5.64 24.61 23.82
N MET A 327 6.45 25.67 23.81
CA MET A 327 6.18 26.87 24.61
C MET A 327 4.89 27.57 24.18
N LEU A 328 4.59 27.62 22.87
CA LEU A 328 3.34 28.17 22.34
C LEU A 328 2.12 27.34 22.75
N ALA A 329 2.25 26.00 22.76
CA ALA A 329 1.18 25.12 23.24
C ALA A 329 0.80 25.39 24.70
N GLN A 330 1.81 25.69 25.55
CA GLN A 330 1.60 26.00 26.96
C GLN A 330 1.10 27.42 27.21
N SER A 331 1.61 28.41 26.46
CA SER A 331 1.33 29.84 26.67
C SER A 331 0.07 30.34 25.96
N ASN A 332 -0.26 29.79 24.78
CA ASN A 332 -1.45 30.18 24.03
C ASN A 332 -2.05 29.01 23.20
N PRO A 333 -2.88 28.16 23.83
CA PRO A 333 -3.46 26.97 23.20
C PRO A 333 -4.34 27.26 21.98
N GLN A 334 -4.96 28.45 21.91
CA GLN A 334 -5.84 28.85 20.80
C GLN A 334 -5.01 29.18 19.56
N LEU A 335 -3.93 29.94 19.72
CA LEU A 335 -3.04 30.30 18.63
C LEU A 335 -2.26 29.08 18.12
N PHE A 336 -1.92 28.16 19.03
CA PHE A 336 -1.34 26.87 18.68
C PHE A 336 -2.25 26.00 17.81
N ALA A 337 -3.56 25.95 18.10
CA ALA A 337 -4.53 25.20 17.30
C ALA A 337 -4.67 25.72 15.86
N LEU A 338 -4.29 26.98 15.60
CA LEU A 338 -4.32 27.60 14.27
C LEU A 338 -3.04 27.34 13.46
N MET A 339 -1.91 27.02 14.11
CA MET A 339 -0.58 26.93 13.46
C MET A 339 -0.12 25.51 13.16
N GLY A 340 -0.79 24.48 13.66
CA GLY A 340 -0.45 23.09 13.35
C GLY A 340 -1.33 22.08 14.06
N THR A 341 -1.43 20.88 13.50
CA THR A 341 -2.15 19.78 14.14
C THR A 341 -1.33 19.25 15.31
N ARG A 342 -1.92 19.19 16.52
CA ARG A 342 -1.35 18.50 17.71
C ARG A 342 -0.67 17.15 17.37
N ALA A 343 -1.25 16.42 16.42
CA ALA A 343 -0.74 15.13 15.94
C ALA A 343 0.67 15.19 15.33
N GLY A 344 1.00 16.25 14.58
CA GLY A 344 2.33 16.40 13.97
C GLY A 344 3.43 16.59 15.00
N ILE A 345 3.15 17.37 16.06
CA ILE A 345 4.10 17.60 17.15
C ILE A 345 4.26 16.33 18.01
N ALA A 346 3.17 15.61 18.27
CA ALA A 346 3.25 14.32 18.98
C ALA A 346 4.18 13.33 18.25
N ARG A 347 4.08 13.24 16.92
CA ARG A 347 4.98 12.42 16.09
C ARG A 347 6.43 12.87 16.15
N GLU A 348 6.69 14.17 16.09
CA GLU A 348 8.06 14.68 16.20
C GLU A 348 8.67 14.42 17.58
N LEU A 349 7.88 14.50 18.65
CA LEU A 349 8.34 14.12 20.00
C LEU A 349 8.69 12.63 20.09
N GLU A 350 7.86 11.77 19.50
CA GLU A 350 8.11 10.33 19.43
C GLU A 350 9.40 10.02 18.66
N ARG A 351 9.64 10.69 17.52
CA ARG A 351 10.89 10.58 16.76
C ARG A 351 12.11 10.93 17.62
N VAL A 352 12.05 12.04 18.35
CA VAL A 352 13.15 12.48 19.25
C VAL A 352 13.40 11.46 20.36
N GLU A 353 12.34 10.93 20.97
CA GLU A 353 12.48 9.92 22.03
C GLU A 353 13.10 8.62 21.49
N GLN A 354 12.63 8.13 20.34
CA GLN A 354 13.17 6.93 19.71
C GLN A 354 14.63 7.12 19.27
N GLN A 355 14.98 8.30 18.73
CA GLN A 355 16.36 8.60 18.37
C GLN A 355 17.30 8.53 19.58
N SER A 356 16.91 9.14 20.70
CA SER A 356 17.69 9.09 21.96
C SER A 356 17.90 7.66 22.46
N ARG A 357 16.86 6.81 22.37
CA ARG A 357 16.97 5.38 22.71
C ARG A 357 17.94 4.64 21.77
N LEU A 358 17.92 4.94 20.48
CA LEU A 358 18.80 4.33 19.46
C LEU A 358 20.25 4.80 19.54
N GLU A 359 20.52 5.96 20.14
CA GLU A 359 21.88 6.43 20.42
C GLU A 359 22.54 5.64 21.55
N GLN A 360 21.76 5.18 22.53
CA GLN A 360 22.24 4.39 23.67
C GLN A 360 22.37 2.89 23.37
N LEU A 361 21.69 2.41 22.32
CA LEU A 361 21.64 0.99 21.98
C LEU A 361 22.88 0.54 21.20
N SER A 362 23.52 -0.54 21.62
CA SER A 362 24.61 -1.17 20.86
C SER A 362 24.08 -2.12 19.77
N MET A 363 24.91 -2.36 18.75
CA MET A 363 24.57 -3.30 17.66
C MET A 363 24.34 -4.73 18.17
N ALA A 364 25.13 -5.18 19.15
CA ALA A 364 25.00 -6.52 19.73
C ALA A 364 23.71 -6.69 20.54
N GLU A 365 23.30 -5.65 21.29
CA GLU A 365 22.03 -5.65 22.02
C GLU A 365 20.83 -5.66 21.07
N LEU A 366 20.88 -4.87 19.98
CA LEU A 366 19.83 -4.86 18.95
C LEU A 366 19.68 -6.25 18.32
N GLN A 367 20.79 -6.89 17.94
CA GLN A 367 20.77 -8.24 17.36
C GLN A 367 20.20 -9.27 18.33
N SER A 368 20.64 -9.27 19.59
CA SER A 368 20.15 -10.17 20.63
C SER A 368 18.63 -10.00 20.87
N ARG A 369 18.16 -8.74 20.95
CA ARG A 369 16.74 -8.42 21.11
C ARG A 369 15.91 -8.92 19.92
N ASN A 370 16.37 -8.63 18.70
CA ASN A 370 15.69 -9.06 17.48
C ASN A 370 15.62 -10.58 17.38
N GLN A 371 16.73 -11.27 17.72
CA GLN A 371 16.79 -12.73 17.75
C GLN A 371 15.77 -13.31 18.74
N GLY A 372 15.62 -12.71 19.92
CA GLY A 372 14.63 -13.13 20.92
C GLY A 372 13.19 -13.03 20.40
N HIS A 373 12.82 -11.89 19.82
CA HIS A 373 11.47 -11.68 19.26
C HIS A 373 11.14 -12.68 18.14
N TRP A 374 12.09 -12.93 17.25
CA TRP A 374 11.91 -13.88 16.16
C TRP A 374 11.88 -15.32 16.62
N ALA A 375 12.73 -15.71 17.59
CA ALA A 375 12.70 -17.06 18.15
C ALA A 375 11.35 -17.38 18.80
N GLU A 376 10.80 -16.45 19.58
CA GLU A 376 9.48 -16.58 20.21
C GLU A 376 8.38 -16.77 19.15
N TRP A 377 8.35 -15.91 18.13
CA TRP A 377 7.34 -16.01 17.08
C TRP A 377 7.48 -17.27 16.23
N LEU A 378 8.71 -17.67 15.87
CA LEU A 378 8.95 -18.88 15.08
C LEU A 378 8.56 -20.16 15.85
N GLN A 379 8.70 -20.16 17.18
CA GLN A 379 8.21 -21.25 18.01
C GLN A 379 6.68 -21.38 17.94
N ALA A 380 5.95 -20.26 18.06
CA ALA A 380 4.50 -20.23 17.92
C ALA A 380 4.05 -20.62 16.50
N TYR A 381 4.77 -20.14 15.48
CA TYR A 381 4.51 -20.49 14.08
C TYR A 381 4.69 -21.99 13.82
N ARG A 382 5.76 -22.59 14.32
CA ARG A 382 6.00 -24.04 14.21
C ARG A 382 4.88 -24.85 14.89
N ALA A 383 4.54 -24.51 16.13
CA ALA A 383 3.44 -25.18 16.83
C ALA A 383 2.11 -25.10 16.07
N ARG A 384 1.87 -24.00 15.35
CA ARG A 384 0.69 -23.87 14.50
C ARG A 384 0.78 -24.69 13.22
N LEU A 385 1.96 -24.79 12.60
CA LEU A 385 2.20 -25.65 11.44
C LEU A 385 2.00 -27.13 11.80
N ASP A 386 2.44 -27.57 12.98
CA ASP A 386 2.24 -28.93 13.46
C ASP A 386 0.74 -29.29 13.52
N LYS A 387 -0.11 -28.38 14.01
CA LYS A 387 -1.58 -28.55 13.99
C LYS A 387 -2.16 -28.55 12.58
N ASP A 388 -1.59 -27.80 11.64
CA ASP A 388 -2.02 -27.80 10.25
C ASP A 388 -1.68 -29.13 9.57
N LEU A 389 -0.52 -29.69 9.91
CA LEU A 389 -0.02 -30.97 9.44
C LEU A 389 -0.83 -32.15 10.00
N GLU A 390 -1.22 -32.12 11.28
CA GLU A 390 -2.07 -33.15 11.92
C GLU A 390 -3.41 -33.35 11.19
N GLY A 391 -3.90 -32.32 10.48
CA GLY A 391 -5.07 -32.42 9.60
C GLY A 391 -4.86 -33.27 8.35
N THR A 392 -3.63 -33.74 8.09
CA THR A 392 -3.24 -34.50 6.89
C THR A 392 -2.57 -35.83 7.23
N GLY A 393 -2.80 -36.84 6.40
CA GLY A 393 -2.16 -38.16 6.55
C GLY A 393 -0.76 -38.28 5.93
N ASP A 394 -0.28 -37.24 5.22
CA ASP A 394 0.98 -37.26 4.45
C ASP A 394 1.74 -35.93 4.59
N ALA A 395 2.82 -35.96 5.37
CA ALA A 395 3.66 -34.79 5.65
C ALA A 395 4.41 -34.26 4.42
N ALA A 396 4.81 -35.13 3.49
CA ALA A 396 5.52 -34.70 2.29
C ALA A 396 4.58 -33.96 1.33
N ALA A 397 3.36 -34.48 1.15
CA ALA A 397 2.34 -33.83 0.35
C ALA A 397 1.92 -32.48 0.96
N TRP A 398 1.71 -32.42 2.29
CA TRP A 398 1.39 -31.18 2.99
C TRP A 398 2.49 -30.12 2.82
N GLN A 399 3.76 -30.50 3.00
CA GLN A 399 4.89 -29.58 2.86
C GLN A 399 5.02 -29.05 1.42
N ALA A 400 4.82 -29.91 0.41
CA ALA A 400 4.83 -29.50 -0.99
C ALA A 400 3.70 -28.50 -1.30
N GLU A 401 2.49 -28.75 -0.80
CA GLU A 401 1.35 -27.84 -0.97
C GLU A 401 1.57 -26.51 -0.25
N ARG A 402 2.06 -26.54 1.00
CA ARG A 402 2.42 -25.36 1.77
C ARG A 402 3.38 -24.47 0.99
N VAL A 403 4.50 -25.02 0.51
CA VAL A 403 5.53 -24.28 -0.23
C VAL A 403 4.96 -23.74 -1.54
N ARG A 404 4.17 -24.52 -2.27
CA ARG A 404 3.51 -24.09 -3.51
C ARG A 404 2.57 -22.91 -3.27
N VAL A 405 1.74 -22.97 -2.23
CA VAL A 405 0.81 -21.89 -1.86
C VAL A 405 1.57 -20.64 -1.44
N MET A 406 2.63 -20.77 -0.63
CA MET A 406 3.44 -19.63 -0.20
C MET A 406 4.13 -18.96 -1.39
N HIS A 407 4.76 -19.71 -2.30
CA HIS A 407 5.38 -19.13 -3.50
C HIS A 407 4.38 -18.42 -4.41
N ALA A 408 3.13 -18.88 -4.47
CA ALA A 408 2.07 -18.22 -5.25
C ALA A 408 1.49 -16.96 -4.59
N ASN A 409 1.75 -16.71 -3.29
CA ASN A 409 1.16 -15.59 -2.53
C ASN A 409 2.20 -14.65 -1.91
N ASN A 410 3.48 -15.03 -1.87
CA ASN A 410 4.59 -14.24 -1.37
C ASN A 410 5.48 -13.82 -2.55
N PRO A 411 5.34 -12.58 -3.04
CA PRO A 411 6.16 -12.12 -4.15
C PRO A 411 7.62 -12.04 -3.71
N LYS A 412 8.52 -12.37 -4.62
CA LYS A 412 9.96 -12.12 -4.51
C LYS A 412 10.30 -10.67 -4.85
N TYR A 413 9.50 -10.05 -5.73
CA TYR A 413 9.72 -8.71 -6.26
C TYR A 413 8.47 -7.85 -6.08
N VAL A 414 8.67 -6.63 -5.57
CA VAL A 414 7.67 -5.56 -5.55
C VAL A 414 8.31 -4.28 -6.11
N LEU A 415 7.50 -3.34 -6.59
CA LEU A 415 8.00 -2.07 -7.12
C LEU A 415 8.40 -1.14 -5.97
N ARG A 416 9.56 -1.41 -5.36
CA ARG A 416 10.16 -0.56 -4.33
C ARG A 416 10.48 0.82 -4.91
N ASN A 417 10.43 1.85 -4.06
CA ASN A 417 10.60 3.22 -4.53
C ASN A 417 11.97 3.46 -5.19
N TYR A 418 13.04 2.85 -4.68
CA TYR A 418 14.38 2.98 -5.26
C TYR A 418 14.49 2.33 -6.64
N ILE A 419 13.80 1.19 -6.86
CA ILE A 419 13.77 0.51 -8.17
C ILE A 419 13.10 1.42 -9.20
N ALA A 420 11.97 2.03 -8.82
CA ALA A 420 11.30 3.00 -9.67
C ALA A 420 12.19 4.23 -9.93
N GLN A 421 12.88 4.73 -8.92
CA GLN A 421 13.78 5.88 -9.04
C GLN A 421 14.94 5.60 -10.00
N ASN A 422 15.60 4.45 -9.87
CA ASN A 422 16.69 4.04 -10.77
C ASN A 422 16.22 3.98 -12.23
N ALA A 423 15.03 3.41 -12.47
CA ALA A 423 14.43 3.36 -13.80
C ALA A 423 14.07 4.75 -14.35
N ILE A 424 13.61 5.67 -13.50
CA ILE A 424 13.31 7.06 -13.87
C ILE A 424 14.60 7.80 -14.24
N GLU A 425 15.64 7.69 -13.43
CA GLU A 425 16.93 8.37 -13.68
C GLU A 425 17.58 7.88 -14.98
N ALA A 426 17.51 6.58 -15.27
CA ALA A 426 17.95 6.04 -16.55
C ALA A 426 17.13 6.61 -17.72
N ALA A 427 15.81 6.65 -17.59
CA ALA A 427 14.91 7.16 -18.62
C ALA A 427 15.09 8.67 -18.88
N GLU A 428 15.37 9.46 -17.85
CA GLU A 428 15.69 10.89 -17.98
C GLU A 428 16.98 11.14 -18.77
N ARG A 429 17.91 10.18 -18.78
CA ARG A 429 19.10 10.18 -19.65
C ARG A 429 18.84 9.61 -21.05
N GLY A 430 17.60 9.21 -21.34
CA GLY A 430 17.19 8.61 -22.60
C GLY A 430 17.36 7.09 -22.68
N ASP A 431 17.75 6.42 -21.59
CA ASP A 431 17.87 4.97 -21.52
C ASP A 431 16.63 4.33 -20.89
N PHE A 432 15.80 3.71 -21.72
CA PHE A 432 14.58 2.99 -21.29
C PHE A 432 14.81 1.49 -21.05
N SER A 433 16.05 0.99 -21.13
CA SER A 433 16.35 -0.42 -20.90
C SER A 433 16.00 -0.87 -19.49
N GLU A 434 16.27 -0.01 -18.49
CA GLU A 434 15.96 -0.27 -17.08
C GLU A 434 14.45 -0.35 -16.82
N VAL A 435 13.66 0.57 -17.38
CA VAL A 435 12.19 0.53 -17.29
C VAL A 435 11.64 -0.78 -17.85
N ARG A 436 12.18 -1.27 -18.98
CA ARG A 436 11.76 -2.54 -19.60
C ARG A 436 12.17 -3.75 -18.77
N ARG A 437 13.36 -3.72 -18.18
CA ARG A 437 13.87 -4.78 -17.28
C ARG A 437 13.00 -4.89 -16.04
N VAL A 438 12.71 -3.76 -15.38
CA VAL A 438 11.83 -3.69 -14.22
C VAL A 438 10.41 -4.15 -14.58
N LEU A 439 9.88 -3.76 -15.74
CA LEU A 439 8.57 -4.27 -16.19
C LEU A 439 8.56 -5.80 -16.31
N LYS A 440 9.53 -6.39 -17.04
CA LYS A 440 9.64 -7.84 -17.23
C LYS A 440 9.75 -8.60 -15.90
N LEU A 441 10.44 -8.01 -14.92
CA LEU A 441 10.53 -8.55 -13.57
C LEU A 441 9.16 -8.54 -12.86
N LEU A 442 8.44 -7.42 -12.95
CA LEU A 442 7.13 -7.23 -12.32
C LEU A 442 6.02 -8.03 -12.99
N GLU A 443 6.20 -8.51 -14.23
CA GLU A 443 5.31 -9.46 -14.88
C GLU A 443 5.32 -10.85 -14.21
N ASN A 444 6.40 -11.18 -13.48
CA ASN A 444 6.59 -12.48 -12.82
C ASN A 444 7.03 -12.31 -11.34
N PRO A 445 6.26 -11.61 -10.49
CA PRO A 445 6.71 -11.19 -9.16
C PRO A 445 6.89 -12.37 -8.20
N TYR A 446 6.25 -13.52 -8.48
CA TYR A 446 6.29 -14.75 -7.66
C TYR A 446 7.35 -15.76 -8.11
N HIS A 447 8.03 -15.52 -9.24
CA HIS A 447 8.89 -16.53 -9.84
C HIS A 447 10.14 -16.82 -8.99
N CYS A 448 10.37 -18.11 -8.72
CA CYS A 448 11.55 -18.63 -8.05
C CYS A 448 12.20 -19.66 -8.97
N GLU A 449 13.25 -19.29 -9.71
CA GLU A 449 14.04 -20.31 -10.39
C GLU A 449 14.80 -21.15 -9.36
N ALA A 450 14.49 -22.44 -9.34
CA ALA A 450 15.33 -23.43 -8.68
C ALA A 450 16.63 -23.57 -9.50
N GLY A 451 17.70 -22.87 -9.10
CA GLY A 451 19.07 -23.22 -9.54
C GLY A 451 19.83 -22.21 -10.41
N ALA A 452 19.53 -20.92 -10.43
CA ALA A 452 20.37 -19.92 -11.11
C ALA A 452 21.20 -19.11 -10.10
N ALA A 453 22.41 -19.58 -9.83
CA ALA A 453 23.50 -18.65 -9.61
C ALA A 453 23.63 -17.79 -10.88
N THR A 454 23.64 -16.47 -10.71
CA THR A 454 23.86 -15.43 -11.75
C THR A 454 22.85 -15.42 -12.89
N ASP A 455 21.70 -14.78 -12.66
CA ASP A 455 20.89 -14.22 -13.73
C ASP A 455 21.26 -12.73 -13.88
N PRO A 456 21.96 -12.30 -14.95
CA PRO A 456 22.33 -10.90 -15.16
C PRO A 456 21.09 -9.98 -15.38
N GLU A 457 19.90 -10.55 -15.55
CA GLU A 457 18.63 -9.81 -15.67
C GLU A 457 18.04 -9.39 -14.30
N ALA A 458 18.32 -10.12 -13.22
CA ALA A 458 17.73 -9.89 -11.90
C ALA A 458 18.54 -8.91 -11.02
N THR A 459 19.49 -8.20 -11.62
CA THR A 459 20.41 -7.32 -10.91
C THR A 459 20.55 -5.96 -11.62
N GLU A 460 20.72 -4.90 -10.82
CA GLU A 460 20.86 -3.53 -11.33
C GLU A 460 22.18 -3.34 -12.09
N ALA A 461 22.14 -2.57 -13.18
CA ALA A 461 23.36 -2.12 -13.86
C ALA A 461 23.96 -0.92 -13.09
N ASP A 462 25.18 -1.10 -12.55
CA ASP A 462 26.02 -0.09 -11.90
C ASP A 462 25.31 0.88 -10.94
N GLY A 463 25.11 0.44 -9.69
CA GLY A 463 24.92 1.37 -8.57
C GLY A 463 26.21 2.21 -8.36
N ALA A 464 26.09 3.41 -7.78
CA ALA A 464 27.20 4.35 -7.52
C ALA A 464 28.40 3.78 -6.71
N ASP A 465 28.32 2.54 -6.24
CA ASP A 465 29.31 1.79 -5.46
C ASP A 465 29.89 0.58 -6.23
N GLY A 466 29.57 0.41 -7.53
CA GLY A 466 30.11 -0.64 -8.40
C GLY A 466 29.68 -2.08 -8.04
N ARG A 467 28.67 -2.26 -7.17
CA ARG A 467 28.13 -3.56 -6.77
C ARG A 467 26.74 -3.78 -7.35
N GLN A 468 26.61 -4.81 -8.17
CA GLN A 468 25.38 -5.28 -8.81
C GLN A 468 24.43 -5.86 -7.74
N ARG A 469 23.36 -5.13 -7.38
CA ARG A 469 22.37 -5.52 -6.35
C ARG A 469 21.18 -6.22 -6.99
N SER A 470 20.64 -7.23 -6.30
CA SER A 470 19.41 -7.92 -6.73
C SER A 470 18.18 -7.05 -6.50
N TYR A 471 17.19 -7.05 -7.40
CA TYR A 471 15.90 -6.38 -7.17
C TYR A 471 15.09 -6.98 -5.99
N SER A 472 15.48 -8.15 -5.49
CA SER A 472 14.90 -8.75 -4.28
C SER A 472 15.60 -8.34 -2.99
N SER A 473 16.68 -7.54 -3.05
CA SER A 473 17.39 -7.11 -1.85
C SER A 473 16.62 -6.02 -1.11
N LYS A 474 16.99 -5.82 0.16
CA LYS A 474 16.60 -4.61 0.90
C LYS A 474 17.01 -3.34 0.14
N PRO A 475 16.27 -2.24 0.32
CA PRO A 475 16.65 -0.97 -0.27
C PRO A 475 18.04 -0.51 0.21
N PRO A 476 18.81 0.21 -0.62
CA PRO A 476 20.02 0.89 -0.16
C PRO A 476 19.68 2.00 0.84
N LEU A 477 20.65 2.38 1.69
CA LEU A 477 20.43 3.40 2.74
C LEU A 477 19.93 4.74 2.18
N TRP A 478 20.44 5.17 1.03
CA TRP A 478 20.01 6.42 0.38
C TRP A 478 18.53 6.41 -0.01
N ALA A 479 17.93 5.23 -0.23
CA ALA A 479 16.52 5.13 -0.61
C ALA A 479 15.57 5.58 0.50
N ALA A 480 16.01 5.56 1.77
CA ALA A 480 15.21 6.05 2.88
C ALA A 480 14.99 7.58 2.84
N GLU A 481 15.78 8.31 2.04
CA GLU A 481 15.62 9.75 1.83
C GLU A 481 14.74 10.06 0.62
N LEU A 482 14.26 9.05 -0.12
CA LEU A 482 13.38 9.26 -1.26
C LEU A 482 12.03 9.83 -0.82
N CYS A 483 11.74 11.02 -1.34
CA CYS A 483 10.48 11.72 -1.13
C CYS A 483 9.61 11.56 -2.39
N VAL A 484 8.42 10.98 -2.23
CA VAL A 484 7.44 10.87 -3.31
C VAL A 484 6.29 11.84 -3.04
N THR A 485 6.03 12.69 -4.04
CA THR A 485 5.02 13.76 -4.01
C THR A 485 4.04 13.63 -5.17
#